data_AF-A0A1D2N3H8-F1
#
_entry.id   AF-A0A1D2N3H8-F1
#
_cell.length_a   1.000
_cell.length_b   1.000
_cell.length_c   1.000
_cell.angle_alpha   90.00
_cell.angle_beta   90.00
_cell.angle_gamma   90.00
#
_symmetry.space_group_name_H-M   'P 1'
#
loop_
_entity.id
_entity.type
_entity.pdbx_description
1 polymer ?
#
loop_
_entity_poly.entity_id
_entity_poly.type
_entity_poly.pdbx_seq_one_letter_code
_entity_poly.pdbx_strand_id
1 'polypeptide(L)'
;RRLARKKRSEIDETRGNETPGEEIKKNHLSENNVWTPLDDYRLLLNIMQTKGNLEQVFAGTKFSCFYTSDQIAHRWETLMYDDKAGVLAQNAITNLHPHTKAQIQTEALFSDEEEDLLRTIKYTTSGGNPDLSCFIKLLEDNP
;
A
#
# COMPACT_ATOMS: atom_id res chain seq x y z
N ARG A 1 35.55 -32.85 -34.75
CA ARG A 1 34.53 -32.29 -33.82
C ARG A 1 33.61 -31.33 -34.58
N ARG A 2 32.52 -31.80 -35.21
CA ARG A 2 31.35 -31.00 -35.65
C ARG A 2 30.17 -31.95 -35.88
N LEU A 3 29.30 -32.09 -34.88
CA LEU A 3 27.98 -32.73 -35.01
C LEU A 3 26.95 -31.67 -34.60
N ALA A 4 26.36 -30.99 -35.58
CA ALA A 4 25.21 -30.12 -35.36
C ALA A 4 24.40 -30.05 -36.67
N ARG A 5 23.69 -31.15 -36.98
CA ARG A 5 22.74 -31.18 -38.10
C ARG A 5 21.60 -32.18 -37.82
N LYS A 6 20.78 -31.87 -36.83
CA LYS A 6 19.44 -32.40 -36.51
C LYS A 6 19.01 -31.63 -35.26
N LYS A 7 17.93 -30.86 -35.16
CA LYS A 7 16.59 -30.84 -35.76
C LYS A 7 16.24 -29.38 -36.06
N ARG A 8 15.74 -29.08 -37.27
CA ARG A 8 15.23 -27.75 -37.67
C ARG A 8 13.78 -27.88 -38.18
N SER A 9 12.98 -28.75 -37.56
CA SER A 9 11.66 -29.13 -38.09
C SER A 9 10.62 -29.49 -37.03
N GLU A 10 10.68 -28.86 -35.85
CA GLU A 10 9.59 -28.92 -34.85
C GLU A 10 9.35 -27.47 -34.35
N ILE A 11 9.16 -26.57 -35.32
CA ILE A 11 8.71 -25.18 -35.09
C ILE A 11 7.35 -25.06 -35.76
N ASP A 12 6.37 -25.83 -35.29
CA ASP A 12 4.96 -25.52 -35.51
C ASP A 12 4.12 -26.32 -34.52
N GLU A 13 3.03 -25.74 -34.07
CA GLU A 13 2.00 -26.37 -33.21
C GLU A 13 2.30 -26.53 -31.71
N THR A 14 2.36 -25.41 -30.99
CA THR A 14 1.48 -25.16 -29.82
C THR A 14 1.56 -23.69 -29.44
N ARG A 15 0.80 -22.87 -30.19
CA ARG A 15 0.54 -21.47 -29.84
C ARG A 15 -0.71 -21.44 -28.95
N GLY A 16 -0.52 -21.76 -27.67
CA GLY A 16 -1.50 -21.49 -26.62
C GLY A 16 -1.24 -20.08 -26.06
N ASN A 17 -2.28 -19.25 -26.04
CA ASN A 17 -2.24 -17.86 -25.58
C ASN A 17 -1.81 -17.77 -24.12
N GLU A 18 -0.59 -17.33 -23.85
CA GLU A 18 -0.20 -16.80 -22.54
C GLU A 18 0.25 -15.36 -22.75
N THR A 19 -0.53 -14.42 -22.22
CA THR A 19 -0.21 -13.00 -22.22
C THR A 19 0.97 -12.75 -21.27
N PRO A 20 2.05 -12.06 -21.69
CA PRO A 20 3.25 -11.81 -20.87
C PRO A 20 3.05 -10.96 -19.59
N GLY A 21 1.80 -10.60 -19.25
CA GLY A 21 1.46 -9.72 -18.13
C GLY A 21 1.09 -10.45 -16.82
N GLU A 22 0.88 -11.76 -16.83
CA GLU A 22 0.46 -12.51 -15.63
C GLU A 22 1.63 -13.06 -14.80
N GLU A 23 2.77 -13.38 -15.41
CA GLU A 23 3.94 -13.87 -14.66
C GLU A 23 4.64 -12.77 -13.84
N ILE A 24 4.53 -11.50 -14.26
CA ILE A 24 5.19 -10.39 -13.56
C ILE A 24 4.53 -10.10 -12.20
N LYS A 25 3.27 -10.54 -11.98
CA LYS A 25 2.56 -10.29 -10.71
C LYS A 25 2.86 -11.29 -9.60
N LYS A 26 3.50 -12.42 -9.90
CA LYS A 26 3.76 -13.48 -8.91
C LYS A 26 5.08 -13.31 -8.14
N ASN A 27 5.99 -12.46 -8.59
CA ASN A 27 7.37 -12.42 -8.08
C ASN A 27 7.72 -11.21 -7.20
N HIS A 28 6.74 -10.56 -6.58
CA HIS A 28 6.97 -9.62 -5.45
C HIS A 28 6.21 -10.03 -4.18
N LEU A 29 6.00 -11.33 -3.99
CA LEU A 29 5.57 -11.89 -2.73
C LEU A 29 6.82 -12.10 -1.87
N SER A 30 6.94 -11.42 -0.73
CA SER A 30 7.74 -12.00 0.34
C SER A 30 7.10 -13.38 0.61
N GLU A 31 7.85 -14.46 0.38
CA GLU A 31 7.32 -15.84 0.35
C GLU A 31 6.64 -16.29 1.67
N ASN A 32 6.60 -15.45 2.70
CA ASN A 32 6.22 -15.83 4.05
C ASN A 32 4.97 -15.10 4.62
N ASN A 33 4.33 -14.17 3.90
CA ASN A 33 3.18 -13.39 4.46
C ASN A 33 3.43 -12.85 5.89
N VAL A 34 4.69 -12.47 6.18
CA VAL A 34 5.10 -12.03 7.52
C VAL A 34 4.87 -10.54 7.64
N TRP A 35 4.03 -10.17 8.60
CA TRP A 35 3.81 -8.79 8.99
C TRP A 35 5.09 -8.16 9.54
N THR A 36 5.55 -7.11 8.86
CA THR A 36 6.69 -6.32 9.33
C THR A 36 6.21 -5.19 10.25
N PRO A 37 7.08 -4.62 11.10
CA PRO A 37 6.70 -3.45 11.89
C PRO A 37 6.28 -2.25 11.03
N LEU A 38 6.77 -2.16 9.79
CA LEU A 38 6.33 -1.13 8.84
C LEU A 38 4.89 -1.40 8.37
N ASP A 39 4.53 -2.66 8.14
CA ASP A 39 3.17 -3.04 7.74
C ASP A 39 2.18 -2.82 8.88
N ASP A 40 2.54 -3.22 10.11
CA ASP A 40 1.73 -2.97 11.29
C ASP A 40 1.53 -1.47 11.51
N TYR A 41 2.58 -0.65 11.32
CA TYR A 41 2.45 0.81 11.45
C TYR A 41 1.53 1.41 10.37
N ARG A 42 1.69 0.99 9.11
CA ARG A 42 0.81 1.40 8.01
C ARG A 42 -0.64 1.00 8.26
N LEU A 43 -0.86 -0.23 8.73
CA LEU A 43 -2.19 -0.75 9.03
C LEU A 43 -2.86 0.09 10.12
N LEU A 44 -2.20 0.23 11.27
CA LEU A 44 -2.74 0.95 12.43
C LEU A 44 -3.02 2.41 12.09
N LEU A 45 -2.06 3.10 11.44
CA LEU A 45 -2.21 4.51 11.09
C LEU A 45 -3.41 4.72 10.16
N ASN A 46 -3.53 3.93 9.09
CA ASN A 46 -4.62 4.10 8.13
C ASN A 46 -5.98 3.68 8.69
N ILE A 47 -6.03 2.69 9.58
CA ILE A 47 -7.26 2.34 10.32
C ILE A 47 -7.70 3.50 11.21
N MET A 48 -6.76 4.19 11.88
CA MET A 48 -7.08 5.36 12.70
C MET A 48 -7.62 6.51 11.84
N GLN A 49 -6.99 6.81 10.70
CA GLN A 49 -7.44 7.89 9.81
C GLN A 49 -8.81 7.61 9.19
N THR A 50 -9.09 6.36 8.85
CA THR A 50 -10.34 5.95 8.19
C THR A 50 -11.43 5.47 9.17
N LYS A 51 -11.29 5.78 10.47
CA LYS A 51 -12.26 5.41 11.53
C LYS A 51 -12.63 3.92 11.52
N GLY A 52 -11.68 3.05 11.20
CA GLY A 52 -11.89 1.60 11.14
C GLY A 52 -12.36 1.04 9.80
N ASN A 53 -12.38 1.82 8.72
CA ASN A 53 -12.81 1.33 7.41
C ASN A 53 -11.73 0.48 6.72
N LEU A 54 -11.79 -0.84 6.94
CA LEU A 54 -10.84 -1.80 6.37
C LEU A 54 -10.88 -1.89 4.83
N GLU A 55 -12.00 -1.56 4.18
CA GLU A 55 -12.08 -1.56 2.71
C GLU A 55 -11.23 -0.43 2.12
N GLN A 56 -11.29 0.76 2.71
CA GLN A 56 -10.44 1.89 2.32
C GLN A 56 -8.97 1.59 2.58
N VAL A 57 -8.65 0.98 3.72
CA VAL A 57 -7.27 0.57 4.05
C VAL A 57 -6.73 -0.42 3.03
N PHE A 58 -7.51 -1.45 2.66
CA PHE A 58 -7.13 -2.43 1.64
C PHE A 58 -6.93 -1.79 0.27
N ALA A 59 -7.80 -0.88 -0.14
CA ALA A 59 -7.71 -0.22 -1.45
C ALA A 59 -6.59 0.83 -1.53
N GLY A 60 -6.31 1.50 -0.42
CA GLY A 60 -5.48 2.71 -0.40
C GLY A 60 -4.06 2.54 0.19
N THR A 61 -3.77 1.42 0.87
CA THR A 61 -2.48 1.23 1.56
C THR A 61 -1.53 0.35 0.78
N LYS A 62 -0.26 0.79 0.65
CA LYS A 62 0.82 -0.03 0.07
C LYS A 62 1.63 -0.72 1.16
N PHE A 63 1.40 -2.01 1.32
CA PHE A 63 2.17 -2.88 2.22
C PHE A 63 3.46 -3.38 1.57
N SER A 64 4.32 -3.99 2.38
CA SER A 64 5.58 -4.59 1.93
C SER A 64 5.39 -5.80 1.00
N CYS A 65 4.23 -6.45 1.07
CA CYS A 65 3.79 -7.49 0.15
C CYS A 65 2.27 -7.42 -0.06
N PHE A 66 1.74 -8.29 -0.92
CA PHE A 66 0.31 -8.37 -1.18
C PHE A 66 -0.40 -9.13 -0.05
N TYR A 67 -1.31 -8.45 0.64
CA TYR A 67 -2.26 -9.05 1.56
C TYR A 67 -3.65 -9.05 0.94
N THR A 68 -4.45 -10.07 1.22
CA THR A 68 -5.88 -10.07 0.94
C THR A 68 -6.63 -9.21 1.97
N SER A 69 -7.86 -8.79 1.64
CA SER A 69 -8.73 -8.08 2.59
C SER A 69 -8.93 -8.89 3.89
N ASP A 70 -9.12 -10.20 3.79
CA ASP A 70 -9.24 -11.10 4.95
C ASP A 70 -7.98 -11.12 5.83
N GLN A 71 -6.79 -11.12 5.22
CA GLN A 71 -5.53 -11.09 5.96
C GLN A 71 -5.34 -9.77 6.71
N ILE A 72 -5.74 -8.65 6.11
CA ILE A 72 -5.71 -7.33 6.75
C ILE A 72 -6.68 -7.30 7.93
N ALA A 73 -7.92 -7.75 7.74
CA ALA A 73 -8.92 -7.82 8.80
C ALA A 73 -8.45 -8.70 9.95
N HIS A 74 -7.95 -9.90 9.64
CA HIS A 74 -7.43 -10.82 10.65
C HIS A 74 -6.22 -10.25 11.41
N ARG A 75 -5.33 -9.52 10.72
CA ARG A 75 -4.20 -8.88 11.39
C ARG A 75 -4.66 -7.78 12.33
N TRP A 76 -5.60 -6.94 11.91
CA TRP A 76 -6.19 -5.91 12.76
C TRP A 76 -6.82 -6.52 14.02
N GLU A 77 -7.63 -7.56 13.86
CA GLU A 77 -8.21 -8.30 14.99
C GLU A 77 -7.11 -8.85 15.92
N THR A 78 -6.06 -9.44 15.36
CA THR A 78 -4.92 -9.97 16.13
C THR A 78 -4.25 -8.86 16.94
N LEU A 79 -3.99 -7.69 16.35
CA LEU A 79 -3.35 -6.57 17.05
C LEU A 79 -4.22 -5.99 18.18
N MET A 80 -5.55 -6.08 18.06
CA MET A 80 -6.50 -5.55 19.04
C MET A 80 -6.86 -6.53 20.15
N TYR A 81 -6.87 -7.83 19.86
CA TYR A 81 -7.39 -8.85 20.78
C TYR A 81 -6.32 -9.81 21.33
N ASP A 82 -5.15 -9.91 20.68
CA ASP A 82 -4.00 -10.62 21.26
C ASP A 82 -3.02 -9.60 21.88
N ASP A 83 -3.13 -9.44 23.20
CA ASP A 83 -2.26 -8.54 24.00
C ASP A 83 -0.77 -8.74 23.72
N LYS A 84 -0.32 -9.98 23.48
CA LYS A 84 1.09 -10.26 23.22
C LYS A 84 1.49 -9.76 21.84
N ALA A 85 0.67 -10.03 20.82
CA ALA A 85 0.90 -9.55 19.48
C ALA A 85 0.88 -8.01 19.41
N GLY A 86 -0.10 -7.38 20.06
CA GLY A 86 -0.23 -5.93 20.14
C GLY A 86 0.98 -5.26 20.82
N VAL A 87 1.40 -5.76 21.99
CA VAL A 87 2.59 -5.22 22.69
C VAL A 87 3.87 -5.42 21.88
N LEU A 88 4.04 -6.58 21.24
CA LEU A 88 5.23 -6.84 20.41
C LEU A 88 5.28 -5.91 19.20
N ALA A 89 4.17 -5.75 18.49
CA ALA A 89 4.06 -4.85 17.35
C ALA A 89 4.31 -3.40 17.77
N GLN A 90 3.68 -2.94 18.86
CA GLN A 90 3.87 -1.59 19.39
C GLN A 90 5.34 -1.31 19.73
N ASN A 91 6.02 -2.26 20.39
CA ASN A 91 7.44 -2.12 20.70
C ASN A 91 8.30 -2.06 19.42
N ALA A 92 8.00 -2.90 18.44
CA ALA A 92 8.73 -2.92 17.17
C ALA A 92 8.51 -1.63 16.37
N ILE A 93 7.28 -1.12 16.30
CA ILE A 93 6.93 0.17 15.68
C ILE A 93 7.66 1.30 16.40
N THR A 94 7.70 1.28 17.72
CA THR A 94 8.37 2.33 18.52
C THR A 94 9.85 2.43 18.17
N ASN A 95 10.50 1.29 17.90
CA ASN A 95 11.92 1.20 17.51
C ASN A 95 12.21 1.55 16.04
N LEU A 96 11.19 1.84 15.21
CA LEU A 96 11.42 2.30 13.83
C LEU A 96 12.14 3.65 13.81
N HIS A 97 13.02 3.83 12.83
CA HIS A 97 13.73 5.08 12.64
C HIS A 97 12.74 6.24 12.39
N PRO A 98 12.93 7.43 13.01
CA PRO A 98 12.00 8.54 12.87
C PRO A 98 11.70 8.94 11.43
N HIS A 99 12.72 8.92 10.56
CA HIS A 99 12.54 9.19 9.12
C HIS A 99 11.58 8.20 8.45
N THR A 100 11.66 6.91 8.79
CA THR A 100 10.76 5.88 8.25
C THR A 100 9.33 6.10 8.73
N LYS A 101 9.13 6.52 9.99
CA LYS A 101 7.80 6.87 10.50
C LYS A 101 7.22 8.06 9.76
N ALA A 102 8.01 9.13 9.60
CA ALA A 102 7.60 10.32 8.87
C ALA A 102 7.21 10.00 7.43
N GLN A 103 7.99 9.15 6.74
CA GLN A 103 7.64 8.70 5.39
C GLN A 103 6.30 7.95 5.36
N ILE A 104 6.07 7.02 6.28
CA ILE A 104 4.80 6.28 6.36
C ILE A 104 3.63 7.24 6.64
N GLN A 105 3.83 8.25 7.49
CA GLN A 105 2.80 9.26 7.77
C GLN A 105 2.46 10.11 6.54
N THR A 106 3.43 10.47 5.71
CA THR A 106 3.18 11.20 4.46
C THR A 106 2.47 10.37 3.39
N GLU A 107 2.52 9.03 3.51
CA GLU A 107 1.85 8.08 2.63
C GLU A 107 0.48 7.64 3.18
N ALA A 108 0.07 8.14 4.34
CA ALA A 108 -1.19 7.76 4.98
C ALA A 108 -2.40 8.31 4.22
N LEU A 109 -3.52 7.61 4.35
CA LEU A 109 -4.82 8.05 3.87
C LEU A 109 -5.25 9.30 4.63
N PHE A 110 -5.91 10.20 3.91
CA PHE A 110 -6.54 11.37 4.52
C PHE A 110 -7.68 10.94 5.44
N SER A 111 -7.82 11.60 6.58
CA SER A 111 -9.01 11.48 7.42
C SER A 111 -10.20 12.20 6.78
N ASP A 112 -11.41 11.93 7.27
CA ASP A 112 -12.62 12.63 6.78
C ASP A 112 -12.49 14.16 6.91
N GLU A 113 -11.86 14.62 7.99
CA GLU A 113 -11.63 16.04 8.26
C GLU A 113 -10.64 16.64 7.26
N GLU A 114 -9.58 15.92 6.92
CA GLU A 114 -8.61 16.32 5.89
C GLU A 114 -9.25 16.31 4.50
N GLU A 115 -10.06 15.31 4.18
CA GLU A 115 -10.82 15.26 2.94
C GLU A 115 -11.80 16.44 2.82
N ASP A 116 -12.52 16.77 3.89
CA ASP A 116 -13.45 17.90 3.91
C ASP A 116 -12.73 19.24 3.68
N LEU A 117 -11.54 19.42 4.26
CA LEU A 117 -10.70 20.57 3.98
C LEU A 117 -10.27 20.62 2.51
N LEU A 118 -9.82 19.49 1.95
CA LEU A 118 -9.43 19.39 0.54
C LEU A 118 -10.62 19.66 -0.40
N ARG A 119 -11.84 19.24 -0.04
CA ARG A 119 -13.07 19.49 -0.81
C ARG A 119 -13.40 20.98 -0.93
N THR A 120 -12.91 21.83 -0.03
CA THR A 120 -13.11 23.29 -0.14
C THR A 120 -12.35 23.92 -1.31
N ILE A 121 -11.30 23.24 -1.79
CA ILE A 121 -10.47 23.73 -2.89
C ILE A 121 -11.22 23.51 -4.19
N LYS A 122 -11.70 24.62 -4.78
CA LYS A 122 -12.48 24.57 -6.02
C LYS A 122 -11.58 24.23 -7.20
N TYR A 123 -11.83 23.09 -7.83
CA TYR A 123 -11.37 22.82 -9.18
C TYR A 123 -12.40 23.36 -10.16
N THR A 124 -12.05 24.37 -10.97
CA THR A 124 -12.97 24.87 -12.00
C THR A 124 -12.37 24.66 -13.39
N THR A 125 -13.11 23.99 -14.26
CA THR A 125 -12.71 23.72 -15.65
C THR A 125 -12.52 25.00 -16.48
N SER A 126 -13.06 26.13 -16.00
CA SER A 126 -13.03 27.44 -16.64
C SER A 126 -12.11 28.46 -15.95
N GLY A 127 -11.53 28.14 -14.79
CA GLY A 127 -10.84 29.11 -13.94
C GLY A 127 -9.74 28.44 -13.13
N GLY A 128 -8.64 28.12 -13.81
CA GLY A 128 -7.34 27.76 -13.23
C GLY A 128 -7.31 26.49 -12.38
N ASN A 129 -6.27 25.67 -12.56
CA ASN A 129 -5.95 24.67 -11.54
C ASN A 129 -5.57 25.39 -10.23
N PRO A 130 -5.91 24.85 -9.05
CA PRO A 130 -5.51 25.45 -7.79
C PRO A 130 -3.98 25.56 -7.71
N ASP A 131 -3.50 26.75 -7.36
CA ASP A 131 -2.06 27.03 -7.23
C ASP A 131 -1.51 26.50 -5.89
N LEU A 132 -0.21 26.20 -5.84
CA LEU A 132 0.47 25.70 -4.64
C LEU A 132 0.27 26.63 -3.44
N SER A 133 0.20 27.94 -3.66
CA SER A 133 -0.05 28.94 -2.62
C SER A 133 -1.36 28.69 -1.85
N CYS A 134 -2.37 28.12 -2.50
CA CYS A 134 -3.64 27.75 -1.86
C CYS A 134 -3.45 26.62 -0.83
N PHE A 135 -2.65 25.62 -1.18
CA PHE A 135 -2.38 24.48 -0.29
C PHE A 135 -1.45 24.87 0.85
N ILE A 136 -0.44 25.71 0.60
CA ILE A 136 0.42 26.26 1.66
C ILE A 136 -0.42 27.01 2.69
N LYS A 137 -1.32 27.89 2.24
CA LYS A 137 -2.23 28.60 3.13
C LYS A 137 -3.15 27.65 3.91
N LEU A 138 -3.68 26.61 3.26
CA LEU A 138 -4.50 25.60 3.92
C LEU A 138 -3.75 24.92 5.08
N LEU A 139 -2.46 24.61 4.89
CA LEU A 139 -1.62 24.02 5.93
C LEU A 139 -1.27 25.02 7.04
N GLU A 140 -1.01 26.28 6.71
CA GLU A 140 -0.75 27.34 7.70
C GLU A 140 -1.97 27.63 8.58
N ASP A 141 -3.17 27.58 7.99
CA ASP A 141 -4.44 27.79 8.68
C ASP A 141 -4.85 26.57 9.54
N ASN A 142 -4.26 25.38 9.29
CA ASN A 142 -4.58 24.11 9.96
C ASN A 142 -3.29 23.34 10.34
N PRO A 143 -2.56 23.78 11.38
CA PRO A 143 -1.29 23.18 11.81
C PRO A 143 -1.43 21.82 12.51
#